data_AF-A0A6L0Y4U1-F1
#
_entry.id   AF-A0A6L0Y4U1-F1
#
_cell.length_a   1.000
_cell.length_b   1.000
_cell.length_c   1.000
_cell.angle_alpha   90.00
_cell.angle_beta   90.00
_cell.angle_gamma   90.00
#
_symmetry.space_group_name_H-M   'P 1'
#
loop_
_entity.id
_entity.type
_entity.pdbx_description
1 polymer ?
#
loop_
_entity_poly.entity_id
_entity_poly.type
_entity_poly.pdbx_seq_one_letter_code
_entity_poly.pdbx_strand_id
1 'polypeptide(L)'
;MEKTEEHKCNNIPCEIYDKDHLDFRDDFLFCSTCPNFSPYHKEGYLSKKFSNSWCGFKKRWFVLRNNKLYYYKNEKSLRPSGVLDLDIINMNLYYENGNTTKTKTDDCFLYCVQSRENKNHKKIESYLTLNPKNTDIKFHLKGDDTEIYNWYQLLNNALCHKKVMNQPEFIFTDCNFWKIYRISVDVFESIADTGDIVLFRSDVTVARLQRILTRGEYDHVGMILRNDKNNLFILEALSNTGIILTPWKLFKENKWNEIYSRLTLRRLTWDNSEENLQKLLGFLKDAIGKKYSLKIIDFIAPQFDDSSGYFCSELIGECWKVMGVIPEDTCCNYIFPSNFSEKSEDKIKLQSGCQLNNELLIDFSL
;
A
#
# COMPACT_ATOMS: atom_id res chain seq x y z
N MET A 1 32.62 48.75 -26.00
CA MET A 1 33.25 47.51 -25.55
C MET A 1 33.71 47.72 -24.12
N GLU A 2 33.21 47.08 -23.08
CA GLU A 2 31.99 46.32 -22.81
C GLU A 2 31.97 46.31 -21.27
N LYS A 3 30.87 46.78 -20.66
CA LYS A 3 30.70 46.78 -19.21
C LYS A 3 30.29 45.37 -18.81
N THR A 4 31.05 44.71 -17.94
CA THR A 4 30.65 43.44 -17.33
C THR A 4 29.68 43.72 -16.19
N GLU A 5 28.46 43.20 -16.33
CA GLU A 5 27.37 43.29 -15.35
C GLU A 5 27.57 42.33 -14.17
N GLU A 6 27.11 42.79 -13.01
CA GLU A 6 27.05 42.08 -11.74
C GLU A 6 26.05 40.90 -11.80
N HIS A 7 26.46 39.71 -11.33
CA HIS A 7 25.52 38.71 -10.81
C HIS A 7 25.60 38.67 -9.29
N LYS A 8 24.69 39.41 -8.64
CA LYS A 8 24.38 39.29 -7.22
C LYS A 8 23.64 37.98 -6.98
N CYS A 9 24.23 37.13 -6.13
CA CYS A 9 23.58 35.95 -5.58
C CYS A 9 22.48 36.42 -4.62
N ASN A 10 21.21 36.24 -5.00
CA ASN A 10 20.08 36.53 -4.13
C ASN A 10 19.98 35.44 -3.06
N ASN A 11 20.39 35.79 -1.84
CA ASN A 11 20.00 35.06 -0.64
C ASN A 11 18.48 35.15 -0.47
N ILE A 12 17.78 34.02 -0.66
CA ILE A 12 16.37 33.89 -0.30
C ILE A 12 16.33 33.43 1.18
N PRO A 13 15.59 34.11 2.07
CA PRO A 13 15.49 33.70 3.47
C PRO A 13 14.81 32.34 3.61
N CYS A 14 15.42 31.43 4.38
CA CYS A 14 14.75 30.25 4.92
C CYS A 14 13.67 30.72 5.90
N GLU A 15 12.44 30.82 5.42
CA GLU A 15 11.28 30.90 6.30
C GLU A 15 11.12 29.54 6.99
N ILE A 16 11.11 29.62 8.32
CA ILE A 16 10.84 28.55 9.26
C ILE A 16 9.41 28.08 9.00
N TYR A 17 9.23 26.93 8.37
CA TYR A 17 7.94 26.26 8.35
C TYR A 17 7.72 25.55 9.68
N ASP A 18 6.64 25.94 10.34
CA ASP A 18 6.12 25.34 11.56
C ASP A 18 6.08 23.81 11.48
N LYS A 19 6.66 23.18 12.50
CA LYS A 19 6.37 21.81 12.88
C LYS A 19 4.90 21.76 13.29
N ASP A 20 4.03 21.21 12.46
CA ASP A 20 2.87 20.43 12.89
C ASP A 20 2.16 19.78 11.68
N HIS A 21 2.05 18.45 11.73
CA HIS A 21 1.39 17.54 10.78
C HIS A 21 2.07 17.27 9.43
N LEU A 22 2.95 16.25 9.40
CA LEU A 22 3.28 15.51 8.17
C LEU A 22 2.02 14.76 7.69
N ASP A 23 1.33 15.31 6.69
CA ASP A 23 0.16 14.70 6.07
C ASP A 23 0.61 13.64 5.04
N PHE A 24 0.73 12.39 5.51
CA PHE A 24 1.04 11.19 4.69
C PHE A 24 -0.16 10.77 3.82
N ARG A 25 -0.70 11.68 3.02
CA ARG A 25 -1.69 11.36 1.98
C ARG A 25 -1.01 10.63 0.82
N ASP A 26 -0.50 9.42 1.08
CA ASP A 26 0.19 8.50 0.17
C ASP A 26 -0.52 8.40 -1.19
N ASP A 27 -0.11 9.26 -2.10
CA ASP A 27 -0.20 9.13 -3.54
C ASP A 27 1.17 9.57 -4.02
N PHE A 28 1.91 8.61 -4.59
CA PHE A 28 3.26 8.79 -5.08
C PHE A 28 3.32 9.97 -6.05
N LEU A 29 3.66 11.14 -5.53
CA LEU A 29 4.14 12.27 -6.32
C LEU A 29 5.42 11.77 -6.98
N PHE A 30 5.28 11.30 -8.22
CA PHE A 30 6.38 11.32 -9.15
C PHE A 30 7.06 12.67 -9.02
N CYS A 31 8.39 12.69 -8.88
CA CYS A 31 9.19 13.89 -9.10
C CYS A 31 8.97 14.37 -10.54
N SER A 32 7.85 15.03 -10.76
CA SER A 32 7.51 15.84 -11.91
C SER A 32 6.92 17.11 -11.32
N THR A 33 7.53 18.24 -11.63
CA THR A 33 7.36 19.56 -11.04
C THR A 33 5.99 20.21 -11.31
N CYS A 34 4.89 19.45 -11.29
CA CYS A 34 3.52 19.95 -11.36
C CYS A 34 2.60 19.08 -10.49
N PRO A 35 1.87 19.63 -9.50
CA PRO A 35 0.76 18.93 -8.87
C PRO A 35 -0.42 18.95 -9.84
N ASN A 36 -0.32 18.17 -10.92
CA ASN A 36 -1.49 17.89 -11.76
C ASN A 36 -2.35 16.90 -10.98
N PHE A 37 -3.17 17.42 -10.06
CA PHE A 37 -4.30 16.66 -9.57
C PHE A 37 -5.05 16.11 -10.78
N SER A 38 -5.28 14.80 -10.80
CA SER A 38 -6.18 14.19 -11.78
C SER A 38 -7.46 15.04 -11.86
N PRO A 39 -7.99 15.34 -13.06
CA PRO A 39 -9.21 16.15 -13.21
C PRO A 39 -10.42 15.53 -12.48
N TYR A 40 -10.29 14.28 -12.05
CA TYR A 40 -11.26 13.53 -11.27
C TYR A 40 -10.87 13.47 -9.79
N HIS A 41 -10.48 14.59 -9.17
CA HIS A 41 -10.27 14.65 -7.72
C HIS A 41 -11.55 15.03 -6.98
N LYS A 42 -11.97 14.24 -5.99
CA LYS A 42 -13.02 14.62 -5.03
C LYS A 42 -12.83 13.89 -3.72
N GLU A 43 -13.08 14.57 -2.62
CA GLU A 43 -13.15 13.99 -1.29
C GLU A 43 -14.44 14.37 -0.58
N GLY A 44 -14.88 13.53 0.35
CA GLY A 44 -16.12 13.78 1.07
C GLY A 44 -16.66 12.58 1.83
N TYR A 45 -17.55 12.84 2.78
CA TYR A 45 -18.20 11.77 3.54
C TYR A 45 -19.38 11.17 2.76
N LEU A 46 -19.40 9.84 2.63
CA LEU A 46 -20.55 9.07 2.19
C LEU A 46 -20.87 7.95 3.18
N SER A 47 -22.12 7.53 3.20
CA SER A 47 -22.55 6.36 3.97
C SER A 47 -22.37 5.11 3.12
N LYS A 48 -21.54 4.16 3.55
CA LYS A 48 -21.26 2.89 2.85
C LYS A 48 -21.91 1.71 3.55
N LYS A 49 -22.56 0.81 2.81
CA LYS A 49 -23.08 -0.47 3.33
C LYS A 49 -21.93 -1.43 3.66
N PHE A 50 -22.06 -2.16 4.77
CA PHE A 50 -21.12 -3.20 5.17
C PHE A 50 -21.46 -4.53 4.49
N SER A 51 -20.46 -5.27 4.00
CA SER A 51 -20.66 -6.50 3.23
C SER A 51 -21.13 -7.69 4.06
N ASN A 52 -20.83 -7.73 5.38
CA ASN A 52 -21.01 -8.93 6.21
C ASN A 52 -21.86 -8.72 7.48
N SER A 53 -22.84 -7.80 7.52
CA SER A 53 -23.78 -7.83 8.66
C SER A 53 -25.18 -7.29 8.37
N TRP A 54 -26.09 -7.73 9.23
CA TRP A 54 -27.46 -7.27 9.47
C TRP A 54 -27.56 -5.76 9.81
N CYS A 55 -26.43 -5.04 9.92
CA CYS A 55 -26.31 -3.72 10.51
C CYS A 55 -25.87 -2.64 9.50
N GLY A 56 -26.82 -2.10 8.75
CA GLY A 56 -26.87 -0.70 8.28
C GLY A 56 -25.70 -0.12 7.47
N PHE A 57 -25.80 1.17 7.21
CA PHE A 57 -24.77 1.99 6.57
C PHE A 57 -23.83 2.59 7.62
N LYS A 58 -22.55 2.80 7.28
CA LYS A 58 -21.59 3.54 8.10
C LYS A 58 -20.96 4.68 7.31
N LYS A 59 -20.85 5.85 7.95
CA LYS A 59 -20.15 7.01 7.40
C LYS A 59 -18.67 6.69 7.18
N ARG A 60 -18.14 7.01 6.01
CA ARG A 60 -16.75 6.81 5.58
C ARG A 60 -16.29 8.04 4.80
N TRP A 61 -15.01 8.35 4.91
CA TRP A 61 -14.39 9.41 4.11
C TRP A 61 -13.95 8.79 2.79
N PHE A 62 -14.50 9.25 1.68
CA PHE A 62 -14.15 8.79 0.33
C PHE A 62 -13.22 9.81 -0.31
N VAL A 63 -12.27 9.30 -1.09
CA VAL A 63 -11.34 10.11 -1.88
C VAL A 63 -11.18 9.46 -3.24
N LEU A 64 -11.62 10.13 -4.30
CA LEU A 64 -11.25 9.81 -5.68
C LEU A 64 -10.05 10.68 -6.04
N ARG A 65 -8.95 10.05 -6.41
CA ARG A 65 -7.73 10.71 -6.87
C ARG A 65 -6.89 9.72 -7.66
N ASN A 66 -6.14 10.19 -8.64
CA ASN A 66 -5.26 9.34 -9.47
C ASN A 66 -5.96 8.09 -10.03
N ASN A 67 -7.21 8.26 -10.46
CA ASN A 67 -8.07 7.19 -10.95
C ASN A 67 -8.28 6.01 -9.98
N LYS A 68 -8.15 6.28 -8.67
CA LYS A 68 -8.40 5.32 -7.59
C LYS A 68 -9.43 5.89 -6.63
N LEU A 69 -10.43 5.09 -6.30
CA LEU A 69 -11.44 5.42 -5.29
C LEU A 69 -11.08 4.75 -3.97
N TYR A 70 -10.59 5.54 -3.02
CA TYR A 70 -10.29 5.12 -1.66
C TYR A 70 -11.47 5.39 -0.74
N TYR A 71 -11.59 4.58 0.32
CA TYR A 71 -12.42 4.95 1.47
C TYR A 71 -11.72 4.66 2.79
N TYR A 72 -11.90 5.55 3.75
CA TYR A 72 -11.25 5.54 5.05
C TYR A 72 -12.28 5.50 6.17
N LYS A 73 -11.86 5.06 7.37
CA LYS A 73 -12.72 5.07 8.56
C LYS A 73 -13.20 6.50 8.86
N ASN A 74 -12.31 7.48 8.72
CA ASN A 74 -12.56 8.92 8.80
C ASN A 74 -11.43 9.68 8.06
N GLU A 75 -11.57 10.99 7.93
CA GLU A 75 -10.60 11.87 7.26
C GLU A 75 -9.19 11.85 7.88
N LYS A 76 -9.08 11.63 9.19
CA LYS A 76 -7.79 11.55 9.92
C LYS A 76 -7.13 10.17 9.84
N SER A 77 -7.76 9.21 9.17
CA SER A 77 -7.22 7.86 9.10
C SER A 77 -6.08 7.82 8.10
N LEU A 78 -4.90 7.41 8.55
CA LEU A 78 -3.72 7.30 7.69
C LEU A 78 -3.88 6.20 6.63
N ARG A 79 -4.65 5.15 6.90
CA ARG A 79 -4.81 3.99 6.01
C ARG A 79 -6.21 3.85 5.42
N PRO A 80 -6.30 3.55 4.10
CA PRO A 80 -7.57 3.25 3.48
C PRO A 80 -8.12 1.93 4.03
N SER A 81 -9.42 1.91 4.28
CA SER A 81 -10.18 0.68 4.56
C SER A 81 -10.51 -0.12 3.29
N GLY A 82 -10.26 0.47 2.12
CA GLY A 82 -10.28 -0.18 0.83
C GLY A 82 -10.00 0.81 -0.31
N VAL A 83 -9.62 0.25 -1.45
CA VAL A 83 -9.27 0.93 -2.69
C VAL A 83 -9.94 0.20 -3.85
N LEU A 84 -10.55 0.97 -4.75
CA LEU A 84 -11.02 0.50 -6.05
C LEU A 84 -10.20 1.22 -7.10
N ASP A 85 -9.27 0.49 -7.74
CA ASP A 85 -8.40 1.04 -8.76
C ASP A 85 -9.11 1.01 -10.12
N LEU A 86 -9.51 2.20 -10.59
CA LEU A 86 -10.30 2.34 -11.82
C LEU A 86 -9.44 2.13 -13.08
N ASP A 87 -8.10 2.06 -12.95
CA ASP A 87 -7.22 1.69 -14.06
C ASP A 87 -7.29 0.21 -14.41
N ILE A 88 -7.73 -0.64 -13.47
CA ILE A 88 -7.76 -2.10 -13.62
C ILE A 88 -9.14 -2.71 -13.34
N ILE A 89 -10.02 -1.98 -12.64
CA ILE A 89 -11.38 -2.42 -12.31
C ILE A 89 -12.40 -1.61 -13.10
N ASN A 90 -13.09 -2.25 -14.04
CA ASN A 90 -14.26 -1.67 -14.68
C ASN A 90 -15.49 -1.88 -13.79
N MET A 91 -16.37 -0.88 -13.70
CA MET A 91 -17.57 -0.95 -12.87
C MET A 91 -18.81 -0.50 -13.62
N ASN A 92 -19.92 -1.14 -13.35
CA ASN A 92 -21.25 -0.62 -13.62
C ASN A 92 -21.63 0.33 -12.48
N LEU A 93 -22.11 1.53 -12.83
CA LEU A 93 -22.58 2.53 -11.88
C LEU A 93 -24.09 2.69 -12.00
N TYR A 94 -24.80 2.61 -10.88
CA TYR A 94 -26.24 2.82 -10.82
C TYR A 94 -26.57 3.92 -9.83
N TYR A 95 -27.16 5.00 -10.32
CA TYR A 95 -27.67 6.12 -9.51
C TYR A 95 -29.18 6.00 -9.35
N GLU A 96 -29.66 6.09 -8.11
CA GLU A 96 -31.08 6.05 -7.78
C GLU A 96 -31.45 7.32 -7.00
N ASN A 97 -32.34 8.14 -7.59
CA ASN A 97 -32.79 9.39 -6.98
C ASN A 97 -33.81 9.10 -5.86
N GLY A 98 -33.56 9.66 -4.67
CA GLY A 98 -34.44 9.55 -3.50
C GLY A 98 -35.88 10.02 -3.74
N ASN A 99 -36.13 10.95 -4.67
CA ASN A 99 -37.46 11.48 -4.97
C ASN A 99 -38.37 10.48 -5.72
N THR A 100 -37.80 9.50 -6.43
CA THR A 100 -38.54 8.58 -7.31
C THR A 100 -38.96 7.26 -6.64
N THR A 101 -38.65 7.07 -5.36
CA THR A 101 -38.79 5.79 -4.64
C THR A 101 -40.22 5.46 -4.14
N LYS A 102 -41.25 5.74 -4.94
CA LYS A 102 -42.59 5.13 -4.75
C LYS A 102 -42.85 3.92 -5.65
N THR A 103 -41.92 3.54 -6.51
CA THR A 103 -42.10 2.41 -7.42
C THR A 103 -41.25 1.22 -7.02
N LYS A 104 -41.92 0.08 -6.85
CA LYS A 104 -41.40 -1.27 -6.56
C LYS A 104 -39.97 -1.50 -7.06
N THR A 105 -39.02 -1.56 -6.15
CA THR A 105 -37.70 -2.13 -6.40
C THR A 105 -37.72 -3.57 -5.88
N ASP A 106 -37.25 -4.53 -6.69
CA ASP A 106 -37.15 -5.95 -6.29
C ASP A 106 -36.02 -6.19 -5.27
N ASP A 107 -35.22 -5.16 -4.99
CA ASP A 107 -34.18 -5.21 -3.97
C ASP A 107 -34.79 -4.92 -2.59
N CYS A 108 -35.21 -6.00 -1.93
CA CYS A 108 -35.86 -6.01 -0.61
C CYS A 108 -35.11 -5.18 0.45
N PHE A 109 -33.80 -4.95 0.25
CA PHE A 109 -32.99 -4.12 1.13
C PHE A 109 -33.34 -2.61 1.07
N LEU A 110 -33.50 -2.06 -0.14
CA LEU A 110 -33.87 -0.65 -0.33
C LEU A 110 -35.23 -0.34 0.28
N TYR A 111 -36.17 -1.28 0.13
CA TYR A 111 -37.50 -1.20 0.72
C TYR A 111 -37.48 -1.16 2.26
N CYS A 112 -36.65 -2.00 2.92
CA CYS A 112 -36.54 -2.00 4.37
C CYS A 112 -35.99 -0.70 4.95
N VAL A 113 -35.07 -0.02 4.25
CA VAL A 113 -34.54 1.29 4.70
C VAL A 113 -35.62 2.38 4.59
N GLN A 114 -36.34 2.43 3.48
CA GLN A 114 -37.43 3.39 3.24
C GLN A 114 -38.52 3.32 4.33
N SER A 115 -38.83 2.12 4.83
CA SER A 115 -39.84 1.93 5.87
C SER A 115 -39.47 2.53 7.24
N ARG A 116 -38.18 2.79 7.51
CA ARG A 116 -37.68 3.21 8.84
C ARG A 116 -37.50 4.72 9.00
N GLU A 117 -37.37 5.48 7.91
CA GLU A 117 -36.97 6.91 7.95
C GLU A 117 -38.14 7.92 7.81
N ASN A 118 -39.39 7.45 7.77
CA ASN A 118 -40.56 8.33 7.76
C ASN A 118 -40.86 8.92 9.15
N LYS A 119 -40.00 9.83 9.63
CA LYS A 119 -40.32 10.85 10.65
C LYS A 119 -39.27 11.98 10.64
N ASN A 120 -39.70 13.12 10.10
CA ASN A 120 -39.18 14.49 10.25
C ASN A 120 -37.94 14.92 9.45
N HIS A 121 -38.14 16.01 8.69
CA HIS A 121 -37.21 16.76 7.83
C HIS A 121 -36.59 15.97 6.65
N LYS A 122 -37.30 15.96 5.51
CA LYS A 122 -36.93 15.30 4.24
C LYS A 122 -35.64 15.88 3.65
N LYS A 123 -34.49 15.41 4.13
CA LYS A 123 -33.29 15.39 3.29
C LYS A 123 -33.51 14.32 2.24
N ILE A 124 -33.46 14.69 0.95
CA ILE A 124 -33.60 13.72 -0.14
C ILE A 124 -32.29 12.94 -0.18
N GLU A 125 -32.37 11.67 0.18
CA GLU A 125 -31.21 10.79 0.17
C GLU A 125 -31.26 9.90 -1.07
N SER A 126 -30.15 9.90 -1.81
CA SER A 126 -29.99 9.12 -3.02
C SER A 126 -28.95 8.04 -2.82
N TYR A 127 -28.96 7.06 -3.72
CA TYR A 127 -28.10 5.89 -3.65
C TYR A 127 -27.22 5.79 -4.89
N LEU A 128 -25.99 5.36 -4.68
CA LEU A 128 -25.05 5.01 -5.74
C LEU A 128 -24.55 3.59 -5.49
N THR A 129 -24.79 2.70 -6.43
CA THR A 129 -24.28 1.33 -6.40
C THR A 129 -23.11 1.21 -7.36
N LEU A 130 -21.95 0.82 -6.84
CA LEU A 130 -20.77 0.46 -7.63
C LEU A 130 -20.72 -1.06 -7.73
N ASN A 131 -20.74 -1.59 -8.95
CA ASN A 131 -20.64 -3.02 -9.21
C ASN A 131 -19.47 -3.31 -10.16
N PRO A 132 -18.33 -3.80 -9.65
CA PRO A 132 -17.25 -4.32 -10.48
C PRO A 132 -17.78 -5.37 -11.45
N LYS A 133 -17.52 -5.17 -12.74
CA LYS A 133 -17.99 -6.06 -13.79
C LYS A 133 -17.48 -7.48 -13.54
N ASN A 134 -18.23 -8.47 -13.99
CA ASN A 134 -17.90 -9.90 -13.80
C ASN A 134 -17.82 -10.32 -12.33
N THR A 135 -18.44 -9.57 -11.42
CA THR A 135 -18.56 -9.94 -10.01
C THR A 135 -19.98 -9.71 -9.50
N ASP A 136 -20.39 -10.49 -8.50
CA ASP A 136 -21.64 -10.28 -7.77
C ASP A 136 -21.51 -9.23 -6.64
N ILE A 137 -20.33 -8.60 -6.52
CA ILE A 137 -20.03 -7.67 -5.44
C ILE A 137 -20.64 -6.30 -5.74
N LYS A 138 -21.33 -5.74 -4.75
CA LYS A 138 -21.96 -4.42 -4.85
C LYS A 138 -21.54 -3.54 -3.67
N PHE A 139 -21.04 -2.36 -3.97
CA PHE A 139 -20.78 -1.30 -3.00
C PHE A 139 -21.92 -0.31 -3.03
N HIS A 140 -22.77 -0.33 -2.00
CA HIS A 140 -23.87 0.62 -1.89
C HIS A 140 -23.45 1.84 -1.07
N LEU A 141 -23.59 3.00 -1.69
CA LEU A 141 -23.31 4.31 -1.12
C LEU A 141 -24.63 5.10 -0.98
N LYS A 142 -24.75 5.88 0.08
CA LYS A 142 -25.90 6.71 0.42
C LYS A 142 -25.43 8.09 0.86
N GLY A 143 -26.16 9.14 0.49
CA GLY A 143 -25.84 10.52 0.84
C GLY A 143 -26.89 11.51 0.38
N ASP A 144 -26.56 12.79 0.49
CA ASP A 144 -27.36 13.87 -0.12
C ASP A 144 -27.46 13.67 -1.65
N ASP A 145 -28.62 13.95 -2.23
CA ASP A 145 -28.84 13.76 -3.67
C ASP A 145 -27.80 14.46 -4.55
N THR A 146 -27.52 15.73 -4.24
CA THR A 146 -26.55 16.54 -5.00
C THR A 146 -25.17 15.93 -4.90
N GLU A 147 -24.76 15.51 -3.70
CA GLU A 147 -23.45 14.88 -3.49
C GLU A 147 -23.35 13.54 -4.21
N ILE A 148 -24.37 12.68 -4.09
CA ILE A 148 -24.38 11.36 -4.73
C ILE A 148 -24.34 11.48 -6.25
N TYR A 149 -25.11 12.42 -6.82
CA TYR A 149 -25.10 12.69 -8.25
C TYR A 149 -23.73 13.22 -8.73
N ASN A 150 -23.11 14.13 -7.98
CA ASN A 150 -21.77 14.63 -8.27
C ASN A 150 -20.72 13.50 -8.26
N TRP A 151 -20.77 12.60 -7.26
CA TRP A 151 -19.91 11.41 -7.20
C TRP A 151 -20.15 10.46 -8.39
N TYR A 152 -21.41 10.22 -8.75
CA TYR A 152 -21.78 9.41 -9.91
C TYR A 152 -21.19 9.98 -11.20
N GLN A 153 -21.37 11.27 -11.46
CA GLN A 153 -20.84 11.92 -12.67
C GLN A 153 -19.31 11.85 -12.73
N LEU A 154 -18.63 12.13 -11.63
CA LEU A 154 -17.17 12.07 -11.57
C LEU A 154 -16.63 10.65 -11.80
N LEU A 155 -17.21 9.64 -11.14
CA LEU A 155 -16.80 8.25 -11.31
C LEU A 155 -17.09 7.75 -12.73
N ASN A 156 -18.24 8.13 -13.30
CA ASN A 156 -18.59 7.77 -14.67
C ASN A 156 -17.60 8.38 -15.67
N ASN A 157 -17.25 9.66 -15.49
CA ASN A 157 -16.26 10.33 -16.33
C ASN A 157 -14.87 9.69 -16.20
N ALA A 158 -14.45 9.36 -14.98
CA ALA A 158 -13.17 8.69 -14.72
C ALA A 158 -13.09 7.31 -15.42
N LEU A 159 -14.14 6.49 -15.30
CA LEU A 159 -14.24 5.18 -15.97
C LEU A 159 -14.31 5.29 -17.49
N CYS A 160 -14.94 6.33 -18.03
CA CYS A 160 -15.02 6.57 -19.47
C CYS A 160 -13.68 7.06 -20.06
N HIS A 161 -12.93 7.87 -19.32
CA HIS A 161 -11.68 8.46 -19.81
C HIS A 161 -10.60 7.42 -20.09
N LYS A 162 -10.47 6.42 -19.22
CA LYS A 162 -9.51 5.32 -19.37
C LYS A 162 -10.26 3.99 -19.31
N LYS A 163 -11.00 3.71 -20.37
CA LYS A 163 -11.81 2.50 -20.47
C LYS A 163 -10.92 1.27 -20.37
N VAL A 164 -11.08 0.51 -19.28
CA VAL A 164 -10.45 -0.81 -19.13
C VAL A 164 -11.02 -1.73 -20.20
N MET A 165 -10.21 -2.03 -21.21
CA MET A 165 -10.61 -2.87 -22.35
C MET A 165 -10.69 -4.35 -21.94
N ASN A 166 -9.69 -4.82 -21.19
CA ASN A 166 -9.62 -6.18 -20.65
C ASN A 166 -9.43 -6.07 -19.14
N GLN A 167 -10.47 -6.40 -18.38
CA GLN A 167 -10.41 -6.41 -16.92
C GLN A 167 -9.71 -7.70 -16.46
N PRO A 168 -8.60 -7.63 -15.72
CA PRO A 168 -7.87 -8.84 -15.34
C PRO A 168 -8.67 -9.68 -14.34
N GLU A 169 -9.01 -10.92 -14.72
CA GLU A 169 -9.82 -11.83 -13.90
C GLU A 169 -9.14 -12.19 -12.57
N PHE A 170 -7.80 -12.27 -12.57
CA PHE A 170 -7.01 -12.65 -11.39
C PHE A 170 -7.25 -11.72 -10.20
N ILE A 171 -7.59 -10.45 -10.42
CA ILE A 171 -7.88 -9.47 -9.37
C ILE A 171 -9.02 -9.97 -8.46
N PHE A 172 -10.01 -10.65 -9.03
CA PHE A 172 -11.23 -11.07 -8.35
C PHE A 172 -11.14 -12.45 -7.71
N THR A 173 -9.99 -13.13 -7.84
CA THR A 173 -9.73 -14.40 -7.14
C THR A 173 -9.69 -14.21 -5.62
N ASP A 174 -9.32 -13.01 -5.15
CA ASP A 174 -9.43 -12.62 -3.75
C ASP A 174 -10.84 -12.11 -3.41
N CYS A 175 -11.52 -12.79 -2.49
CA CYS A 175 -12.87 -12.42 -2.03
C CYS A 175 -12.97 -11.02 -1.38
N ASN A 176 -11.84 -10.40 -1.03
CA ASN A 176 -11.73 -9.03 -0.52
C ASN A 176 -10.76 -8.18 -1.38
N PHE A 177 -10.74 -8.36 -2.70
CA PHE A 177 -9.78 -7.69 -3.58
C PHE A 177 -9.67 -6.17 -3.38
N TRP A 178 -10.77 -5.49 -3.01
CA TRP A 178 -10.78 -4.04 -2.75
C TRP A 178 -10.08 -3.64 -1.45
N LYS A 179 -9.62 -4.60 -0.64
CA LYS A 179 -8.77 -4.36 0.54
C LYS A 179 -7.30 -4.63 0.24
N ILE A 180 -6.97 -5.05 -0.97
CA ILE A 180 -5.61 -5.35 -1.40
C ILE A 180 -5.18 -4.21 -2.31
N TYR A 181 -4.27 -3.36 -1.82
CA TYR A 181 -3.69 -2.33 -2.66
C TYR A 181 -2.60 -2.96 -3.52
N ARG A 182 -2.88 -3.13 -4.82
CA ARG A 182 -1.94 -3.67 -5.81
C ARG A 182 -1.14 -2.55 -6.48
N ILE A 183 0.11 -2.85 -6.78
CA ILE A 183 0.99 -2.03 -7.62
C ILE A 183 1.64 -2.94 -8.66
N SER A 184 1.89 -2.41 -9.87
CA SER A 184 2.68 -3.12 -10.86
C SER A 184 4.15 -3.15 -10.46
N VAL A 185 4.92 -4.00 -11.12
CA VAL A 185 6.38 -4.07 -10.97
C VAL A 185 7.05 -2.73 -11.29
N ASP A 186 6.58 -2.02 -12.32
CA ASP A 186 7.11 -0.70 -12.69
C ASP A 186 6.85 0.35 -11.60
N VAL A 187 5.65 0.32 -11.00
CA VAL A 187 5.35 1.22 -9.88
C VAL A 187 6.24 0.89 -8.69
N PHE A 188 6.39 -0.38 -8.33
CA PHE A 188 7.33 -0.81 -7.29
C PHE A 188 8.75 -0.29 -7.56
N GLU A 189 9.27 -0.46 -8.78
CA GLU A 189 10.60 0.00 -9.19
C GLU A 189 10.77 1.51 -9.14
N SER A 190 9.69 2.27 -9.28
CA SER A 190 9.73 3.73 -9.19
C SER A 190 9.68 4.26 -7.75
N ILE A 191 9.05 3.53 -6.82
CA ILE A 191 8.77 4.05 -5.46
C ILE A 191 9.61 3.42 -4.34
N ALA A 192 10.10 2.18 -4.52
CA ALA A 192 10.78 1.45 -3.46
C ALA A 192 12.13 2.10 -3.15
N ASP A 193 12.49 2.29 -1.90
CA ASP A 193 13.75 2.96 -1.54
C ASP A 193 14.47 2.28 -0.38
N THR A 194 15.71 2.71 -0.13
CA THR A 194 16.55 2.16 0.94
C THR A 194 15.83 2.24 2.29
N GLY A 195 15.69 1.07 2.93
CA GLY A 195 15.02 0.92 4.22
C GLY A 195 13.59 0.40 4.12
N ASP A 196 12.95 0.48 2.95
CA ASP A 196 11.68 -0.19 2.70
C ASP A 196 11.84 -1.70 2.88
N ILE A 197 10.75 -2.40 3.21
CA ILE A 197 10.78 -3.86 3.39
C ILE A 197 9.87 -4.56 2.37
N VAL A 198 10.28 -5.76 1.96
CA VAL A 198 9.44 -6.68 1.19
C VAL A 198 9.14 -7.90 2.04
N LEU A 199 7.84 -8.18 2.16
CA LEU A 199 7.30 -9.34 2.85
C LEU A 199 6.93 -10.42 1.84
N PHE A 200 7.33 -11.65 2.14
CA PHE A 200 7.13 -12.79 1.27
C PHE A 200 6.21 -13.82 1.94
N ARG A 201 5.34 -14.41 1.12
CA ARG A 201 4.51 -15.56 1.51
C ARG A 201 4.75 -16.71 0.54
N SER A 202 5.46 -17.73 0.97
CA SER A 202 5.75 -18.91 0.16
C SER A 202 4.64 -19.96 0.23
N ASP A 203 4.50 -20.78 -0.82
CA ASP A 203 3.49 -21.86 -0.90
C ASP A 203 3.96 -23.22 -0.35
N VAL A 204 5.20 -23.30 0.11
CA VAL A 204 5.81 -24.53 0.61
C VAL A 204 5.15 -24.98 1.92
N THR A 205 4.94 -26.29 2.08
CA THR A 205 4.23 -26.91 3.22
C THR A 205 4.81 -26.53 4.59
N VAL A 206 6.13 -26.36 4.70
CA VAL A 206 6.82 -25.96 5.94
C VAL A 206 6.58 -24.48 6.26
N ALA A 207 6.53 -23.61 5.26
CA ALA A 207 6.16 -22.21 5.43
C ALA A 207 4.69 -22.05 5.86
N ARG A 208 3.79 -22.92 5.37
CA ARG A 208 2.42 -23.01 5.90
C ARG A 208 2.42 -23.34 7.39
N LEU A 209 3.31 -24.23 7.86
CA LEU A 209 3.44 -24.59 9.28
C LEU A 209 4.00 -23.43 10.12
N GLN A 210 5.02 -22.71 9.63
CA GLN A 210 5.55 -21.51 10.26
C GLN A 210 4.50 -20.40 10.38
N ARG A 211 3.65 -20.20 9.36
CA ARG A 211 2.53 -19.25 9.41
C ARG A 211 1.48 -19.64 10.45
N ILE A 212 1.23 -20.94 10.65
CA ILE A 212 0.34 -21.43 11.72
C ILE A 212 0.94 -21.13 13.10
N LEU A 213 2.24 -21.37 13.29
CA LEU A 213 2.94 -21.14 14.56
C LEU A 213 3.09 -19.66 14.91
N THR A 214 3.47 -18.83 13.93
CA THR A 214 3.61 -17.36 14.09
C THR A 214 2.27 -16.62 13.98
N ARG A 215 1.17 -17.33 13.65
CA ARG A 215 -0.14 -16.77 13.30
C ARG A 215 -0.03 -15.61 12.29
N GLY A 216 0.93 -15.73 11.37
CA GLY A 216 1.36 -14.67 10.47
C GLY A 216 1.06 -14.94 9.02
N GLU A 217 0.85 -13.89 8.21
CA GLU A 217 0.61 -14.04 6.76
C GLU A 217 1.89 -14.22 5.95
N TYR A 218 3.03 -13.80 6.50
CA TYR A 218 4.33 -13.77 5.85
C TYR A 218 5.32 -14.65 6.61
N ASP A 219 6.18 -15.35 5.86
CA ASP A 219 7.19 -16.29 6.36
C ASP A 219 8.63 -15.82 6.10
N HIS A 220 8.81 -14.78 5.29
CA HIS A 220 10.12 -14.20 5.04
C HIS A 220 10.03 -12.68 4.83
N VAL A 221 11.13 -11.98 5.11
CA VAL A 221 11.24 -10.52 4.98
C VAL A 221 12.63 -10.16 4.46
N GLY A 222 12.68 -9.20 3.54
CA GLY A 222 13.90 -8.57 3.07
C GLY A 222 13.78 -7.05 3.16
N MET A 223 14.92 -6.36 3.10
CA MET A 223 14.98 -4.90 3.03
C MET A 223 15.44 -4.47 1.63
N ILE A 224 14.81 -3.43 1.09
CA ILE A 224 15.21 -2.80 -0.15
C ILE A 224 16.41 -1.90 0.10
N LEU A 225 17.38 -1.99 -0.81
CA LEU A 225 18.47 -1.04 -0.95
C LEU A 225 18.43 -0.48 -2.37
N ARG A 226 18.59 0.84 -2.51
CA ARG A 226 18.70 1.56 -3.78
C ARG A 226 20.06 2.26 -3.84
N ASN A 227 20.80 2.07 -4.93
CA ASN A 227 22.07 2.75 -5.12
C ASN A 227 21.94 4.07 -5.92
N ASP A 228 23.04 4.80 -6.03
CA ASP A 228 23.20 6.04 -6.80
C ASP A 228 22.86 5.89 -8.30
N LYS A 229 23.01 4.69 -8.85
CA LYS A 229 22.62 4.32 -10.23
C LYS A 229 21.16 3.89 -10.36
N ASN A 230 20.35 4.08 -9.31
CA ASN A 230 18.94 3.73 -9.27
C ASN A 230 18.64 2.22 -9.39
N ASN A 231 19.64 1.36 -9.14
CA ASN A 231 19.46 -0.08 -9.10
C ASN A 231 18.91 -0.51 -7.74
N LEU A 232 17.93 -1.41 -7.78
CA LEU A 232 17.32 -2.02 -6.61
C LEU A 232 17.95 -3.35 -6.24
N PHE A 233 18.07 -3.59 -4.94
CA PHE A 233 18.54 -4.83 -4.36
C PHE A 233 17.65 -5.23 -3.18
N ILE A 234 17.49 -6.53 -2.97
CA ILE A 234 16.87 -7.12 -1.79
C ILE A 234 17.99 -7.65 -0.90
N LEU A 235 18.14 -7.04 0.28
CA LEU A 235 18.96 -7.58 1.36
C LEU A 235 18.12 -8.60 2.13
N GLU A 236 18.59 -9.83 2.20
CA GLU A 236 17.90 -10.92 2.90
C GLU A 236 18.88 -11.90 3.53
N ALA A 237 18.45 -12.58 4.60
CA ALA A 237 19.19 -13.71 5.16
C ALA A 237 18.50 -15.02 4.77
N LEU A 238 19.23 -15.92 4.12
CA LEU A 238 18.76 -17.27 3.80
C LEU A 238 19.44 -18.30 4.70
N SER A 239 18.69 -19.31 5.14
CA SER A 239 19.12 -20.31 6.12
C SER A 239 20.40 -21.06 5.73
N ASN A 240 20.59 -21.33 4.44
CA ASN A 240 21.73 -22.09 3.90
C ASN A 240 22.84 -21.21 3.27
N THR A 241 22.57 -19.94 3.02
CA THR A 241 23.47 -19.06 2.23
C THR A 241 24.03 -17.91 3.07
N GLY A 242 23.37 -17.55 4.18
CA GLY A 242 23.73 -16.39 4.98
C GLY A 242 23.08 -15.11 4.46
N ILE A 243 23.70 -13.97 4.77
CA ILE A 243 23.24 -12.66 4.31
C ILE A 243 23.62 -12.49 2.85
N ILE A 244 22.63 -12.25 1.99
CA ILE A 244 22.82 -12.02 0.57
C ILE A 244 22.22 -10.68 0.15
N LEU A 245 22.76 -10.15 -0.94
CA LEU A 245 22.24 -8.98 -1.60
C LEU A 245 21.83 -9.36 -3.03
N THR A 246 20.53 -9.50 -3.24
CA THR A 246 19.94 -9.96 -4.50
C THR A 246 19.59 -8.77 -5.39
N PRO A 247 20.21 -8.58 -6.58
CA PRO A 247 19.76 -7.56 -7.51
C PRO A 247 18.31 -7.82 -7.95
N TRP A 248 17.44 -6.82 -7.86
CA TRP A 248 16.02 -6.95 -8.25
C TRP A 248 15.88 -7.36 -9.72
N LYS A 249 16.76 -6.86 -10.59
CA LYS A 249 16.82 -7.26 -11.99
C LYS A 249 16.98 -8.78 -12.14
N LEU A 250 17.89 -9.38 -11.37
CA LEU A 250 18.13 -10.82 -11.38
C LEU A 250 16.93 -11.59 -10.82
N PHE A 251 16.29 -11.07 -9.76
CA PHE A 251 15.06 -11.64 -9.19
C PHE A 251 13.95 -11.76 -10.24
N LYS A 252 13.77 -10.71 -11.07
CA LYS A 252 12.80 -10.70 -12.18
C LYS A 252 13.20 -11.65 -13.31
N GLU A 253 14.45 -11.56 -13.78
CA GLU A 253 14.94 -12.33 -14.93
C GLU A 253 14.84 -13.85 -14.69
N ASN A 254 15.05 -14.28 -13.44
CA ASN A 254 14.94 -15.68 -13.06
C ASN A 254 13.55 -16.09 -12.55
N LYS A 255 12.55 -15.18 -12.62
CA LYS A 255 11.16 -15.45 -12.21
C LYS A 255 11.04 -15.96 -10.78
N TRP A 256 11.89 -15.49 -9.88
CA TRP A 256 11.87 -15.93 -8.48
C TRP A 256 10.60 -15.49 -7.74
N ASN A 257 9.81 -14.57 -8.30
CA ASN A 257 8.47 -14.28 -7.80
C ASN A 257 7.53 -15.49 -7.83
N GLU A 258 7.70 -16.43 -8.78
CA GLU A 258 6.77 -17.55 -8.99
C GLU A 258 6.76 -18.58 -7.84
N ILE A 259 7.78 -18.56 -6.96
CA ILE A 259 7.83 -19.45 -5.78
C ILE A 259 7.00 -18.91 -4.59
N TYR A 260 6.49 -17.69 -4.71
CA TYR A 260 5.74 -17.02 -3.66
C TYR A 260 4.30 -16.74 -4.10
N SER A 261 3.34 -17.11 -3.25
CA SER A 261 1.94 -16.70 -3.42
C SER A 261 1.70 -15.20 -3.25
N ARG A 262 2.61 -14.50 -2.56
CA ARG A 262 2.47 -13.07 -2.26
C ARG A 262 3.82 -12.40 -2.05
N LEU A 263 4.02 -11.26 -2.71
CA LEU A 263 5.09 -10.30 -2.42
C LEU A 263 4.46 -8.95 -2.06
N THR A 264 4.87 -8.36 -0.95
CA THR A 264 4.25 -7.13 -0.46
C THR A 264 5.31 -6.13 -0.01
N LEU A 265 5.32 -4.96 -0.63
CA LEU A 265 6.13 -3.82 -0.21
C LEU A 265 5.46 -3.13 0.99
N ARG A 266 6.26 -2.78 1.98
CA ARG A 266 5.91 -1.76 2.97
C ARG A 266 6.99 -0.71 2.99
N ARG A 267 6.61 0.53 2.68
CA ARG A 267 7.54 1.65 2.65
C ARG A 267 7.84 2.16 4.05
N LEU A 268 9.09 2.49 4.29
CA LEU A 268 9.57 3.02 5.56
C LEU A 268 9.87 4.50 5.39
N THR A 269 9.22 5.34 6.19
CA THR A 269 9.65 6.71 6.40
C THR A 269 10.60 6.73 7.58
N TRP A 270 11.80 7.25 7.37
CA TRP A 270 12.88 7.35 8.34
C TRP A 270 13.86 8.45 7.91
N ASP A 271 14.80 8.83 8.79
CA ASP A 271 15.87 9.78 8.45
C ASP A 271 16.95 9.09 7.61
N ASN A 272 16.77 9.14 6.29
CA ASN A 272 17.70 8.60 5.30
C ASN A 272 18.84 9.57 4.93
N SER A 273 19.24 10.46 5.85
CA SER A 273 20.42 11.30 5.66
C SER A 273 21.67 10.49 5.31
N GLU A 274 22.60 11.13 4.59
CA GLU A 274 23.88 10.51 4.19
C GLU A 274 24.59 9.89 5.40
N GLU A 275 24.57 10.55 6.56
CA GLU A 275 25.15 10.03 7.80
C GLU A 275 24.53 8.68 8.21
N ASN A 276 23.21 8.56 8.21
CA ASN A 276 22.53 7.32 8.60
C ASN A 276 22.65 6.23 7.53
N LEU A 277 22.69 6.60 6.25
CA LEU A 277 23.01 5.67 5.16
C LEU A 277 24.43 5.11 5.32
N GLN A 278 25.41 5.93 5.71
CA GLN A 278 26.77 5.46 5.99
C GLN A 278 26.83 4.57 7.23
N LYS A 279 26.05 4.84 8.29
CA LYS A 279 25.93 3.93 9.45
C LYS A 279 25.38 2.57 9.03
N LEU A 280 24.30 2.55 8.25
CA LEU A 280 23.71 1.33 7.72
C LEU A 280 24.73 0.58 6.85
N LEU A 281 25.40 1.27 5.93
CA LEU A 281 26.43 0.67 5.07
C LEU A 281 27.60 0.10 5.88
N GLY A 282 28.05 0.81 6.92
CA GLY A 282 29.08 0.36 7.84
C GLY A 282 28.67 -0.93 8.56
N PHE A 283 27.45 -0.96 9.09
CA PHE A 283 26.88 -2.17 9.70
C PHE A 283 26.82 -3.32 8.70
N LEU A 284 26.31 -3.08 7.49
CA LEU A 284 26.21 -4.13 6.47
C LEU A 284 27.60 -4.67 6.11
N LYS A 285 28.60 -3.83 5.88
CA LYS A 285 29.98 -4.26 5.61
C LYS A 285 30.54 -5.13 6.74
N ASP A 286 30.25 -4.78 7.99
CA ASP A 286 30.67 -5.54 9.17
C ASP A 286 29.93 -6.86 9.34
N ALA A 287 28.60 -6.84 9.22
CA ALA A 287 27.73 -8.00 9.36
C ALA A 287 28.01 -9.04 8.27
N ILE A 288 28.24 -8.55 7.06
CA ILE A 288 28.71 -9.34 5.92
C ILE A 288 30.13 -9.86 6.20
N GLY A 289 31.07 -8.99 6.59
CA GLY A 289 32.49 -9.32 6.75
C GLY A 289 32.85 -10.22 7.94
N LYS A 290 32.03 -10.28 9.00
CA LYS A 290 32.35 -11.00 10.25
C LYS A 290 31.92 -12.47 10.26
N LYS A 291 31.15 -12.96 9.26
CA LYS A 291 30.81 -14.39 9.20
C LYS A 291 30.45 -15.02 7.85
N TYR A 292 30.34 -14.26 6.76
CA TYR A 292 29.96 -14.85 5.46
C TYR A 292 30.63 -14.09 4.31
N SER A 293 31.44 -14.79 3.51
CA SER A 293 31.98 -14.21 2.28
C SER A 293 30.82 -13.72 1.41
N LEU A 294 30.85 -12.47 0.95
CA LEU A 294 30.01 -12.01 -0.16
C LEU A 294 30.27 -12.92 -1.34
N LYS A 295 29.42 -13.91 -1.51
CA LYS A 295 29.25 -14.50 -2.82
C LYS A 295 28.06 -13.78 -3.42
N ILE A 296 28.34 -12.87 -4.35
CA ILE A 296 27.39 -12.56 -5.41
C ILE A 296 27.32 -13.87 -6.21
N ILE A 297 26.43 -14.79 -5.82
CA ILE A 297 26.29 -16.07 -6.50
C ILE A 297 25.28 -15.91 -7.62
N ASP A 298 25.64 -16.35 -8.82
CA ASP A 298 24.68 -16.79 -9.82
C ASP A 298 23.95 -18.03 -9.27
N PHE A 299 22.90 -17.85 -8.46
CA PHE A 299 22.28 -18.96 -7.73
C PHE A 299 21.12 -19.60 -8.50
N ILE A 300 21.19 -20.92 -8.61
CA ILE A 300 20.14 -21.86 -9.02
C ILE A 300 19.03 -21.84 -7.94
N ALA A 301 17.76 -21.93 -8.33
CA ALA A 301 16.60 -21.87 -7.42
C ALA A 301 16.82 -22.57 -6.06
N PRO A 302 16.41 -21.94 -4.93
CA PRO A 302 16.78 -22.42 -3.60
C PRO A 302 16.17 -23.80 -3.30
N GLN A 303 17.01 -24.75 -2.88
CA GLN A 303 16.57 -25.92 -2.12
C GLN A 303 16.43 -25.51 -0.65
N PHE A 304 15.20 -25.58 -0.13
CA PHE A 304 14.89 -25.33 1.27
C PHE A 304 15.28 -26.55 2.11
N ASP A 305 16.22 -26.38 3.04
CA ASP A 305 16.57 -27.38 4.06
C ASP A 305 16.19 -26.87 5.47
N ASP A 306 15.91 -27.82 6.35
CA ASP A 306 14.73 -27.88 7.22
C ASP A 306 15.00 -27.47 8.69
N SER A 307 16.03 -26.66 9.01
CA SER A 307 16.47 -26.54 10.42
C SER A 307 16.98 -25.20 10.97
N SER A 308 16.60 -24.02 10.46
CA SER A 308 16.84 -22.72 11.16
C SER A 308 16.07 -21.51 10.58
N GLY A 309 14.78 -21.40 10.90
CA GLY A 309 13.86 -20.44 10.25
C GLY A 309 13.82 -18.98 10.74
N TYR A 310 14.82 -18.44 11.44
CA TYR A 310 14.65 -17.15 12.17
C TYR A 310 15.74 -16.08 12.01
N PHE A 311 16.51 -16.07 10.91
CA PHE A 311 17.56 -15.05 10.71
C PHE A 311 17.12 -13.81 9.92
N CYS A 312 16.12 -13.92 9.04
CA CYS A 312 15.76 -12.81 8.15
C CYS A 312 15.16 -11.61 8.91
N SER A 313 14.21 -11.86 9.80
CA SER A 313 13.60 -10.81 10.63
C SER A 313 14.55 -10.22 11.66
N GLU A 314 15.48 -11.02 12.18
CA GLU A 314 16.54 -10.55 13.08
C GLU A 314 17.47 -9.57 12.35
N LEU A 315 17.93 -9.92 11.14
CA LEU A 315 18.73 -9.03 10.30
C LEU A 315 18.03 -7.69 10.07
N ILE A 316 16.75 -7.70 9.69
CA ILE A 316 16.00 -6.46 9.45
C ILE A 316 15.82 -5.67 10.74
N GLY A 317 15.57 -6.33 11.87
CA GLY A 317 15.52 -5.67 13.18
C GLY A 317 16.84 -4.98 13.55
N GLU A 318 17.97 -5.64 13.34
CA GLU A 318 19.29 -5.04 13.59
C GLU A 318 19.60 -3.88 12.64
N CYS A 319 19.24 -3.98 11.35
CA CYS A 319 19.31 -2.84 10.43
C CYS A 319 18.48 -1.66 10.95
N TRP A 320 17.24 -1.91 11.39
CA TRP A 320 16.36 -0.86 11.91
C TRP A 320 16.89 -0.21 13.20
N LYS A 321 17.63 -0.92 14.04
CA LYS A 321 18.33 -0.29 15.18
C LYS A 321 19.38 0.70 14.71
N VAL A 322 20.25 0.27 13.79
CA VAL A 322 21.34 1.12 13.25
C VAL A 322 20.79 2.34 12.52
N MET A 323 19.64 2.18 11.85
CA MET A 323 18.91 3.26 11.18
C MET A 323 18.15 4.19 12.15
N GLY A 324 18.11 3.89 13.45
CA GLY A 324 17.34 4.66 14.44
C GLY A 324 15.82 4.49 14.31
N VAL A 325 15.35 3.47 13.60
CA VAL A 325 13.93 3.22 13.32
C VAL A 325 13.23 2.59 14.51
N ILE A 326 13.93 1.73 15.25
CA ILE A 326 13.48 1.13 16.51
C ILE A 326 14.49 1.41 17.64
N PRO A 327 14.11 1.28 18.92
CA PRO A 327 15.04 1.45 20.04
C PRO A 327 16.22 0.47 19.96
N GLU A 328 17.44 0.93 20.27
CA GLU A 328 18.66 0.11 20.22
C GLU A 328 18.60 -1.12 21.15
N ASP A 329 17.89 -1.02 22.26
CA ASP A 329 17.69 -2.08 23.26
C ASP A 329 16.61 -3.11 22.86
N THR A 330 15.97 -2.96 21.69
CA THR A 330 14.96 -3.90 21.21
C THR A 330 15.55 -5.31 21.05
N CYS A 331 14.89 -6.34 21.58
CA CYS A 331 15.36 -7.72 21.39
C CYS A 331 14.84 -8.28 20.05
N CYS A 332 15.70 -8.31 19.03
CA CYS A 332 15.34 -8.75 17.67
C CYS A 332 15.07 -10.26 17.56
N ASN A 333 15.54 -11.08 18.51
CA ASN A 333 15.36 -12.53 18.53
C ASN A 333 13.89 -12.97 18.64
N TYR A 334 12.99 -12.06 19.02
CA TYR A 334 11.55 -12.30 19.12
C TYR A 334 10.74 -11.59 18.02
N ILE A 335 11.42 -10.97 17.05
CA ILE A 335 10.78 -10.37 15.89
C ILE A 335 10.69 -11.41 14.79
N PHE A 336 9.48 -11.65 14.31
CA PHE A 336 9.15 -12.55 13.21
C PHE A 336 8.76 -11.75 11.96
N PRO A 337 8.87 -12.31 10.75
CA PRO A 337 8.46 -11.64 9.51
C PRO A 337 7.03 -11.08 9.58
N SER A 338 6.12 -11.80 10.24
CA SER A 338 4.74 -11.37 10.43
C SER A 338 4.57 -10.14 11.34
N ASN A 339 5.53 -9.83 12.21
CA ASN A 339 5.48 -8.62 13.04
C ASN A 339 5.65 -7.35 12.19
N PHE A 340 6.28 -7.47 11.03
CA PHE A 340 6.36 -6.40 10.05
C PHE A 340 5.09 -6.26 9.19
N SER A 341 4.04 -7.07 9.38
CA SER A 341 2.77 -6.91 8.67
C SER A 341 1.92 -5.76 9.23
N GLU A 342 1.04 -5.19 8.41
CA GLU A 342 0.09 -4.16 8.83
C GLU A 342 -0.82 -4.65 9.96
N LYS A 343 -1.09 -5.97 10.01
CA LYS A 343 -1.91 -6.61 11.05
C LYS A 343 -1.23 -6.71 12.41
N SER A 344 0.08 -6.50 12.47
CA SER A 344 0.90 -6.62 13.68
C SER A 344 1.68 -5.33 13.98
N GLU A 345 1.24 -4.20 13.44
CA GLU A 345 1.94 -2.93 13.60
C GLU A 345 2.14 -2.52 15.07
N ASP A 346 1.21 -2.90 15.94
CA ASP A 346 1.29 -2.67 17.39
C ASP A 346 2.43 -3.44 18.07
N LYS A 347 3.02 -4.43 17.40
CA LYS A 347 4.09 -5.27 17.96
C LYS A 347 5.48 -4.69 17.81
N ILE A 348 5.71 -3.77 16.87
CA ILE A 348 7.01 -3.12 16.68
C ILE A 348 6.85 -1.63 16.95
N LYS A 349 7.46 -1.17 18.04
CA LYS A 349 7.44 0.24 18.42
C LYS A 349 8.49 1.01 17.62
N LEU A 350 8.03 1.80 16.65
CA LEU A 350 8.89 2.71 15.88
C LEU A 350 9.26 3.95 16.70
N GLN A 351 10.44 4.51 16.44
CA GLN A 351 10.87 5.78 17.02
C GLN A 351 10.08 6.97 16.44
N SER A 352 10.12 8.10 17.14
CA SER A 352 9.45 9.33 16.70
C SER A 352 9.97 9.77 15.32
N GLY A 353 9.07 10.13 14.42
CA GLY A 353 9.40 10.50 13.04
C GLY A 353 9.55 9.31 12.08
N CYS A 354 9.49 8.08 12.57
CA CYS A 354 9.49 6.88 11.74
C CYS A 354 8.07 6.35 11.54
N GLN A 355 7.79 5.84 10.34
CA GLN A 355 6.49 5.24 10.01
C GLN A 355 6.65 4.11 8.99
N LEU A 356 5.95 2.99 9.21
CA LEU A 356 5.85 1.92 8.22
C LEU A 356 4.48 1.98 7.53
N ASN A 357 4.48 2.26 6.22
CA ASN A 357 3.26 2.52 5.45
C ASN A 357 2.44 1.24 5.22
N ASN A 358 1.28 1.39 4.58
CA ASN A 358 0.38 0.29 4.22
C ASN A 358 1.04 -0.77 3.34
N GLU A 359 0.48 -1.98 3.39
CA GLU A 359 0.88 -3.08 2.52
C GLU A 359 0.48 -2.83 1.06
N LEU A 360 1.48 -2.88 0.17
CA LEU A 360 1.31 -2.79 -1.28
C LEU A 360 1.67 -4.14 -1.90
N LEU A 361 0.69 -4.87 -2.42
CA LEU A 361 0.93 -6.10 -3.15
C LEU A 361 1.66 -5.79 -4.47
N ILE A 362 2.86 -6.33 -4.63
CA ILE A 362 3.60 -6.28 -5.90
C ILE A 362 3.02 -7.37 -6.79
N ASP A 363 2.26 -6.98 -7.81
CA ASP A 363 1.58 -7.91 -8.70
C ASP A 363 2.29 -7.99 -10.06
N PHE A 364 2.90 -9.13 -10.34
CA PHE A 364 3.62 -9.40 -11.59
C PHE A 364 2.68 -9.66 -12.78
N SER A 365 1.36 -9.71 -12.53
CA SER A 365 0.33 -9.90 -13.56
C SER A 365 -0.28 -8.58 -14.03
N LEU A 366 0.07 -7.45 -13.39
CA LEU A 366 -0.26 -6.08 -13.78
C LEU A 366 0.82 -5.51 -14.68
#